data_AF-A0A518K047-F1
#
_entry.id   AF-A0A518K047-F1
#
_cell.length_a   1.000
_cell.length_b   1.000
_cell.length_c   1.000
_cell.angle_alpha   90.00
_cell.angle_beta   90.00
_cell.angle_gamma   90.00
#
_symmetry.space_group_name_H-M   'P 1'
#
loop_
_entity.id
_entity.type
_entity.pdbx_description
1 polymer ?
#
loop_
_entity_poly.entity_id
_entity_poly.type
_entity_poly.pdbx_seq_one_letter_code
_entity_poly.pdbx_strand_id
1 'polypeptide(L)'
;MDPSKEASTDSENVPAQWPARPRLVSPRGCAVAILGLVFASVMSLAIVRTRNMPTAKTAPFWGPEASAAIRVGRPVELLRPEGSLAVPELDFYNEGWIDLTELRDLGYFRRVFLADNNFDWQSQGEMKIPVADAAKWPWAFVRFGQTDDEAAATTIAIHLDEGWVGFPGGGQAVRLTDSVLPRIAYRLRLFAKVASESVESAK
;
A
#
# COMPACT_ATOMS: atom_id res chain seq x y z
N MET A 1 89.79 -24.26 60.82
CA MET A 1 89.57 -25.60 60.22
C MET A 1 88.25 -26.06 60.82
N ASP A 2 87.12 -26.18 60.12
CA ASP A 2 86.87 -26.40 58.70
C ASP A 2 85.66 -25.55 58.22
N PRO A 3 85.61 -25.20 56.93
CA PRO A 3 84.55 -24.44 56.30
C PRO A 3 83.45 -25.35 55.74
N SER A 4 82.32 -24.73 55.38
CA SER A 4 81.33 -25.23 54.41
C SER A 4 80.52 -26.46 54.83
N LYS A 5 79.26 -26.22 55.21
CA LYS A 5 78.14 -27.02 54.68
C LYS A 5 76.79 -26.31 54.84
N GLU A 6 76.20 -26.08 53.67
CA GLU A 6 74.76 -26.13 53.40
C GLU A 6 73.91 -24.97 53.93
N ALA A 7 74.05 -23.83 53.27
CA ALA A 7 72.90 -22.96 53.02
C ALA A 7 72.00 -23.63 51.96
N SER A 8 71.14 -24.57 52.38
CA SER A 8 69.98 -24.98 51.58
C SER A 8 68.92 -23.91 51.74
N THR A 9 68.89 -22.97 50.79
CA THR A 9 67.74 -22.09 50.57
C THR A 9 66.58 -22.94 50.06
N ASP A 10 65.77 -23.45 51.00
CA ASP A 10 64.48 -24.05 50.70
C ASP A 10 63.58 -22.93 50.18
N SER A 11 63.60 -22.76 48.86
CA SER A 11 62.74 -21.81 48.16
C SER A 11 61.36 -22.45 48.11
N GLU A 12 60.48 -22.07 49.04
CA GLU A 12 59.06 -22.45 48.98
C GLU A 12 58.52 -22.12 47.59
N ASN A 13 58.28 -23.18 46.82
CA ASN A 13 57.62 -23.14 45.53
C ASN A 13 56.17 -22.68 45.75
N VAL A 14 55.91 -21.38 45.66
CA VAL A 14 54.54 -20.86 45.64
C VAL A 14 53.90 -21.34 44.33
N PRO A 15 52.87 -22.20 44.35
CA PRO A 15 52.26 -22.67 43.12
C PRO A 15 51.67 -21.48 42.37
N ALA A 16 52.07 -21.34 41.10
CA ALA A 16 51.55 -20.30 40.21
C ALA A 16 50.01 -20.40 40.14
N GLN A 17 49.34 -19.46 40.80
CA GLN A 17 47.89 -19.41 40.85
C GLN A 17 47.39 -18.92 39.48
N TRP A 18 46.77 -19.82 38.72
CA TRP A 18 46.17 -19.47 37.43
C TRP A 18 45.18 -18.31 37.61
N PRO A 19 45.18 -17.29 36.72
CA PRO A 19 44.25 -16.19 36.81
C PRO A 19 42.80 -16.71 36.76
N ALA A 20 41.93 -16.11 37.56
CA ALA A 20 40.52 -16.50 37.62
C ALA A 20 39.91 -16.48 36.22
N ARG A 21 39.23 -17.58 35.83
CA ARG A 21 38.59 -17.70 34.51
C ARG A 21 37.69 -16.47 34.28
N PRO A 22 37.80 -15.78 33.13
CA PRO A 22 36.98 -14.61 32.86
C PRO A 22 35.50 -15.03 32.90
N ARG A 23 34.69 -14.26 33.61
CA ARG A 23 33.24 -14.50 33.66
C ARG A 23 32.69 -14.23 32.26
N LEU A 24 32.36 -15.30 31.53
CA LEU A 24 31.88 -15.28 30.15
C LEU A 24 30.61 -14.43 29.96
N VAL A 25 29.87 -14.16 31.03
CA VAL A 25 28.63 -13.39 31.00
C VAL A 25 28.56 -12.47 32.22
N SER A 26 28.61 -11.16 31.99
CA SER A 26 28.34 -10.20 33.06
C SER A 26 26.83 -9.95 33.16
N PRO A 27 26.25 -9.79 34.37
CA PRO A 27 24.83 -9.51 34.54
C PRO A 27 24.41 -8.21 33.83
N ARG A 28 25.33 -7.25 33.71
CA ARG A 28 25.15 -6.02 32.94
C ARG A 28 25.04 -6.29 31.43
N GLY A 29 25.85 -7.22 30.91
CA GLY A 29 25.79 -7.66 29.51
C GLY A 29 24.45 -8.32 29.16
N CYS A 30 23.93 -9.19 30.04
CA CYS A 30 22.59 -9.77 29.87
C CYS A 30 21.49 -8.69 29.88
N ALA A 31 21.57 -7.72 30.79
CA ALA A 31 20.58 -6.65 30.87
C ALA A 31 20.54 -5.80 29.58
N VAL A 32 21.71 -5.46 29.03
CA VAL A 32 21.80 -4.72 27.76
C VAL A 32 21.26 -5.54 26.59
N ALA A 33 21.56 -6.84 26.54
CA ALA A 33 21.04 -7.73 25.50
C ALA A 33 19.50 -7.83 25.54
N ILE A 34 18.92 -8.00 26.73
CA ILE A 34 17.47 -8.04 26.92
C ILE A 34 16.85 -6.70 26.50
N LEU A 35 17.43 -5.58 26.90
CA LEU A 35 16.92 -4.25 26.55
C LEU A 35 16.95 -4.01 25.03
N GLY A 36 18.02 -4.41 24.35
CA GLY A 36 18.12 -4.35 22.89
C GLY A 36 17.06 -5.19 22.20
N LEU A 37 16.77 -6.39 22.72
CA LEU A 37 15.77 -7.29 22.18
C LEU A 37 14.36 -6.72 22.35
N VAL A 38 14.03 -6.19 23.54
CA VAL A 38 12.76 -5.49 23.79
C VAL A 38 12.61 -4.29 22.87
N PHE A 39 13.66 -3.47 22.71
CA PHE A 39 13.64 -2.32 21.82
C PHE A 39 13.37 -2.72 20.37
N ALA A 40 14.04 -3.76 19.87
CA ALA A 40 13.84 -4.27 18.52
C ALA A 40 12.40 -4.80 18.31
N SER A 41 11.84 -5.52 19.29
CA SER A 41 10.46 -5.98 19.24
C SER A 41 9.45 -4.82 19.20
N VAL A 42 9.66 -3.80 20.03
CA VAL A 42 8.81 -2.60 20.06
C VAL A 42 8.88 -1.84 18.74
N MET A 43 10.08 -1.64 18.20
CA MET A 43 10.27 -0.97 16.90
C MET A 43 9.62 -1.74 15.76
N SER A 44 9.78 -3.07 15.73
CA SER A 44 9.12 -3.92 14.73
C SER A 44 7.59 -3.78 14.80
N LEU A 45 7.02 -3.79 16.01
CA LEU A 45 5.58 -3.63 16.21
C LEU A 45 5.09 -2.22 15.80
N ALA A 46 5.88 -1.19 16.08
CA ALA A 46 5.59 0.19 15.67
C ALA A 46 5.57 0.31 14.13
N ILE A 47 6.57 -0.26 13.45
CA ILE A 47 6.65 -0.27 11.97
C ILE A 47 5.41 -0.96 11.38
N VAL A 48 5.04 -2.14 11.90
CA VAL A 48 3.86 -2.88 11.43
C VAL A 48 2.58 -2.06 11.62
N ARG A 49 2.39 -1.42 12.78
CA ARG A 49 1.21 -0.57 13.01
C ARG A 49 1.15 0.63 12.07
N THR A 50 2.29 1.28 11.79
CA THR A 50 2.34 2.39 10.83
C THR A 50 2.13 1.96 9.37
N ARG A 51 2.35 0.68 9.05
CA ARG A 51 2.11 0.12 7.71
C ARG A 51 0.67 -0.32 7.48
N ASN A 52 -0.15 -0.40 8.53
CA ASN A 52 -1.57 -0.68 8.36
C ASN A 52 -2.23 0.50 7.66
N MET A 53 -2.63 0.27 6.41
CA MET A 53 -3.47 1.18 5.68
C MET A 53 -4.79 1.32 6.47
N PRO A 54 -5.11 2.51 7.02
CA PRO A 54 -6.36 2.68 7.75
C PRO A 54 -7.52 2.43 6.78
N THR A 55 -8.42 1.52 7.13
CA THR A 55 -9.60 1.13 6.33
C THR A 55 -10.88 1.19 7.16
N ALA A 56 -10.87 1.93 8.26
CA ALA A 56 -11.99 1.99 9.21
C ALA A 56 -13.20 2.70 8.61
N LYS A 57 -12.99 3.63 7.66
CA LYS A 57 -14.06 4.40 7.01
C LYS A 57 -14.33 3.92 5.59
N THR A 58 -13.31 3.53 4.83
CA THR A 58 -13.48 2.96 3.48
C THR A 58 -14.22 1.64 3.48
N ALA A 59 -13.95 0.75 4.44
CA ALA A 59 -14.58 -0.57 4.47
C ALA A 59 -16.12 -0.51 4.60
N PRO A 60 -16.72 0.28 5.53
CA PRO A 60 -18.17 0.42 5.57
C PRO A 60 -18.73 1.24 4.41
N PHE A 61 -17.98 2.20 3.85
CA PHE A 61 -18.42 3.01 2.71
C PHE A 61 -18.60 2.17 1.43
N TRP A 62 -17.63 1.31 1.13
CA TRP A 62 -17.72 0.42 -0.03
C TRP A 62 -18.54 -0.85 0.24
N GLY A 63 -18.50 -1.35 1.47
CA GLY A 63 -19.02 -2.67 1.81
C GLY A 63 -18.02 -3.79 1.48
N PRO A 64 -18.28 -5.01 1.95
CA PRO A 64 -17.34 -6.13 1.87
C PRO A 64 -17.11 -6.61 0.43
N GLU A 65 -18.17 -6.65 -0.39
CA GLU A 65 -18.10 -7.14 -1.79
C GLU A 65 -17.29 -6.20 -2.67
N ALA A 66 -17.61 -4.90 -2.67
CA ALA A 66 -16.86 -3.90 -3.41
C ALA A 66 -15.41 -3.80 -2.93
N SER A 67 -15.18 -3.86 -1.61
CA SER A 67 -13.82 -3.87 -1.07
C SER A 67 -13.01 -5.08 -1.55
N ALA A 68 -13.65 -6.24 -1.69
CA ALA A 68 -13.02 -7.44 -2.23
C ALA A 68 -12.73 -7.28 -3.73
N ALA A 69 -13.71 -6.83 -4.52
CA ALA A 69 -13.55 -6.55 -5.94
C ALA A 69 -12.41 -5.55 -6.21
N ILE A 70 -12.30 -4.48 -5.43
CA ILE A 70 -11.19 -3.52 -5.56
C ILE A 70 -9.85 -4.18 -5.24
N ARG A 71 -9.77 -5.06 -4.23
CA ARG A 71 -8.50 -5.71 -3.82
C ARG A 71 -7.99 -6.71 -4.85
N VAL A 72 -8.86 -7.61 -5.30
CA VAL A 72 -8.46 -8.79 -6.07
C VAL A 72 -9.14 -8.90 -7.43
N GLY A 73 -10.22 -8.16 -7.66
CA GLY A 73 -11.01 -8.24 -8.88
C GLY A 73 -10.17 -8.01 -10.13
N ARG A 74 -10.30 -8.95 -11.06
CA ARG A 74 -9.75 -8.93 -12.40
C ARG A 74 -10.85 -9.37 -13.37
N PRO A 75 -10.96 -8.79 -14.56
CA PRO A 75 -10.17 -7.70 -15.10
C PRO A 75 -10.46 -6.35 -14.41
N VAL A 76 -9.62 -5.35 -14.64
CA VAL A 76 -9.94 -3.96 -14.29
C VAL A 76 -10.10 -3.18 -15.58
N GLU A 77 -11.23 -2.54 -15.76
CA GLU A 77 -11.58 -1.89 -17.00
C GLU A 77 -11.97 -0.43 -16.76
N LEU A 78 -11.63 0.45 -17.69
CA LEU A 78 -11.99 1.87 -17.67
C LEU A 78 -13.00 2.14 -18.78
N LEU A 79 -14.15 2.71 -18.43
CA LEU A 79 -15.10 3.21 -19.42
C LEU A 79 -14.53 4.48 -20.06
N ARG A 80 -14.48 4.48 -21.39
CA ARG A 80 -14.06 5.65 -22.16
C ARG A 80 -15.00 6.83 -21.90
N PRO A 81 -14.51 7.99 -21.46
CA PRO A 81 -15.30 9.22 -21.46
C PRO A 81 -15.30 9.86 -22.85
N GLU A 82 -16.48 10.09 -23.42
CA GLU A 82 -16.71 10.85 -24.65
C GLU A 82 -16.62 12.36 -24.36
N GLY A 83 -16.01 13.13 -25.29
CA GLY A 83 -15.91 14.60 -25.18
C GLY A 83 -14.90 15.11 -24.13
N SER A 84 -14.02 14.24 -23.63
CA SER A 84 -12.96 14.60 -22.67
C SER A 84 -11.92 15.53 -23.29
N LEU A 85 -11.94 16.82 -22.92
CA LEU A 85 -10.87 17.77 -23.27
C LEU A 85 -9.56 17.52 -22.51
N ALA A 86 -9.64 16.82 -21.36
CA ALA A 86 -8.50 16.59 -20.48
C ALA A 86 -7.69 15.35 -20.88
N VAL A 87 -8.25 14.47 -21.72
CA VAL A 87 -7.57 13.30 -22.29
C VAL A 87 -8.01 13.14 -23.76
N PRO A 88 -7.58 14.02 -24.68
CA PRO A 88 -7.94 13.91 -26.10
C PRO A 88 -7.49 12.58 -26.71
N GLU A 89 -6.46 11.95 -26.14
CA GLU A 89 -5.95 10.64 -26.54
C GLU A 89 -6.96 9.50 -26.30
N LEU A 90 -7.99 9.71 -25.46
CA LEU A 90 -9.10 8.78 -25.28
C LEU A 90 -10.10 8.82 -26.43
N ASP A 91 -10.03 9.80 -27.36
CA ASP A 91 -11.02 9.95 -28.43
C ASP A 91 -10.80 8.99 -29.63
N PHE A 92 -9.72 8.21 -29.60
CA PHE A 92 -9.27 7.41 -30.75
C PHE A 92 -9.70 5.92 -30.74
N TYR A 93 -10.34 5.42 -29.67
CA TYR A 93 -10.62 3.97 -29.51
C TYR A 93 -12.10 3.62 -29.61
N ASN A 94 -12.44 2.58 -30.38
CA ASN A 94 -13.80 2.04 -30.51
C ASN A 94 -14.58 1.98 -29.18
N GLU A 95 -15.86 2.33 -29.24
CA GLU A 95 -16.84 2.38 -28.15
C GLU A 95 -16.65 1.28 -27.08
N GLY A 96 -16.62 1.65 -25.79
CA GLY A 96 -16.75 0.68 -24.68
C GLY A 96 -15.69 0.75 -23.58
N TRP A 97 -15.44 -0.41 -22.98
CA TRP A 97 -14.56 -0.61 -21.82
C TRP A 97 -13.13 -0.95 -22.28
N ILE A 98 -12.14 -0.28 -21.71
CA ILE A 98 -10.71 -0.50 -21.98
C ILE A 98 -10.13 -1.36 -20.86
N ASP A 99 -9.53 -2.50 -21.20
CA ASP A 99 -8.86 -3.36 -20.22
C ASP A 99 -7.55 -2.74 -19.72
N LEU A 100 -7.44 -2.61 -18.40
CA LEU A 100 -6.29 -2.07 -17.67
C LEU A 100 -5.53 -3.15 -16.88
N THR A 101 -5.94 -4.41 -16.98
CA THR A 101 -5.48 -5.51 -16.10
C THR A 101 -3.97 -5.71 -16.15
N GLU A 102 -3.37 -5.57 -17.33
CA GLU A 102 -1.93 -5.79 -17.55
C GLU A 102 -1.06 -4.58 -17.18
N LEU A 103 -1.66 -3.46 -16.77
CA LEU A 103 -0.92 -2.25 -16.46
C LEU A 103 -0.19 -2.36 -15.12
N ARG A 104 1.13 -2.12 -15.16
CA ARG A 104 2.08 -2.27 -14.03
C ARG A 104 1.70 -1.47 -12.76
N ASP A 105 0.84 -0.47 -12.87
CA ASP A 105 0.54 0.51 -11.82
C ASP A 105 -0.84 0.33 -11.14
N LEU A 106 -1.55 -0.75 -11.46
CA LEU A 106 -2.90 -1.03 -10.94
C LEU A 106 -2.93 -1.22 -9.41
N GLY A 107 -1.82 -1.70 -8.82
CA GLY A 107 -1.71 -1.90 -7.37
C GLY A 107 -1.73 -0.59 -6.55
N TYR A 108 -1.23 0.53 -7.11
CA TYR A 108 -1.43 1.83 -6.48
C TYR A 108 -2.88 2.28 -6.62
N PHE A 109 -3.45 2.12 -7.82
CA PHE A 109 -4.82 2.53 -8.11
C PHE A 109 -5.82 1.88 -7.14
N ARG A 110 -5.73 0.55 -6.95
CA ARG A 110 -6.54 -0.19 -5.96
C ARG A 110 -6.37 0.34 -4.53
N ARG A 111 -5.12 0.58 -4.12
CA ARG A 111 -4.80 1.12 -2.79
C ARG A 111 -5.43 2.49 -2.56
N VAL A 112 -5.57 3.30 -3.60
CA VAL A 112 -6.16 4.63 -3.45
C VAL A 112 -7.59 4.54 -2.91
N PHE A 113 -8.40 3.63 -3.45
CA PHE A 113 -9.81 3.47 -3.04
C PHE A 113 -9.99 2.77 -1.69
N LEU A 114 -8.97 2.05 -1.22
CA LEU A 114 -9.03 1.30 0.03
C LEU A 114 -8.52 2.09 1.24
N ALA A 115 -7.71 3.12 1.06
CA ALA A 115 -7.11 3.85 2.16
C ALA A 115 -7.97 5.02 2.65
N ASP A 116 -8.21 5.10 3.96
CA ASP A 116 -8.97 6.19 4.58
C ASP A 116 -8.33 7.56 4.34
N ASN A 117 -6.99 7.64 4.33
CA ASN A 117 -6.27 8.92 4.20
C ASN A 117 -6.37 9.56 2.82
N ASN A 118 -6.93 8.87 1.82
CA ASN A 118 -7.08 9.41 0.48
C ASN A 118 -8.38 10.19 0.29
N PHE A 119 -9.29 10.11 1.26
CA PHE A 119 -10.61 10.72 1.21
C PHE A 119 -10.77 11.79 2.29
N ASP A 120 -11.46 12.87 1.94
CA ASP A 120 -11.98 13.83 2.90
C ASP A 120 -13.33 13.33 3.44
N TRP A 121 -13.29 12.59 4.54
CA TRP A 121 -14.49 12.04 5.17
C TRP A 121 -15.44 13.10 5.74
N GLN A 122 -15.02 14.35 5.89
CA GLN A 122 -15.94 15.42 6.30
C GLN A 122 -16.88 15.83 5.16
N SER A 123 -16.47 15.56 3.90
CA SER A 123 -17.25 15.82 2.70
C SER A 123 -18.25 14.71 2.36
N GLN A 124 -18.28 13.61 3.12
CA GLN A 124 -19.18 12.49 2.85
C GLN A 124 -20.64 12.96 2.93
N GLY A 125 -21.39 12.73 1.87
CA GLY A 125 -22.78 13.19 1.80
C GLY A 125 -23.59 12.51 0.71
N GLU A 126 -24.85 12.91 0.63
CA GLU A 126 -25.72 12.47 -0.45
C GLU A 126 -25.42 13.26 -1.72
N MET A 127 -24.92 12.57 -2.74
CA MET A 127 -24.67 13.12 -4.05
C MET A 127 -25.12 12.10 -5.09
N LYS A 128 -25.91 12.57 -6.05
CA LYS A 128 -26.38 11.74 -7.15
C LYS A 128 -25.25 11.56 -8.15
N ILE A 129 -24.67 10.37 -8.16
CA ILE A 129 -23.64 9.99 -9.14
C ILE A 129 -24.33 9.53 -10.43
N PRO A 130 -23.91 9.98 -11.62
CA PRO A 130 -24.48 9.52 -12.87
C PRO A 130 -24.31 8.00 -13.03
N VAL A 131 -25.21 7.38 -13.78
CA VAL A 131 -25.02 6.00 -14.25
C VAL A 131 -23.80 5.97 -15.17
N ALA A 132 -23.08 4.84 -15.18
CA ALA A 132 -21.91 4.66 -16.02
C ALA A 132 -22.28 4.82 -17.50
N ASP A 133 -21.83 5.93 -18.08
CA ASP A 133 -22.13 6.37 -19.44
C ASP A 133 -20.95 7.19 -19.95
N ALA A 134 -20.48 6.85 -21.15
CA ALA A 134 -19.35 7.49 -21.79
C ALA A 134 -19.59 9.01 -21.99
N ALA A 135 -20.83 9.43 -22.26
CA ALA A 135 -21.18 10.83 -22.51
C ALA A 135 -21.14 11.72 -21.25
N LYS A 136 -20.91 11.16 -20.06
CA LYS A 136 -20.98 11.88 -18.78
C LYS A 136 -19.63 12.45 -18.34
N TRP A 137 -19.01 13.29 -19.16
CA TRP A 137 -17.87 14.10 -18.74
C TRP A 137 -18.27 15.05 -17.58
N PRO A 138 -17.43 15.27 -16.55
CA PRO A 138 -16.04 14.80 -16.34
C PRO A 138 -15.90 13.53 -15.48
N TRP A 139 -16.85 12.59 -15.57
CA TRP A 139 -16.80 11.34 -14.83
C TRP A 139 -16.00 10.26 -15.57
N ALA A 140 -15.11 9.60 -14.84
CA ALA A 140 -14.46 8.37 -15.24
C ALA A 140 -15.05 7.19 -14.47
N PHE A 141 -15.36 6.09 -15.16
CA PHE A 141 -15.93 4.90 -14.54
C PHE A 141 -14.96 3.74 -14.64
N VAL A 142 -14.62 3.14 -13.51
CA VAL A 142 -13.68 2.01 -13.45
C VAL A 142 -14.41 0.80 -12.89
N ARG A 143 -14.38 -0.31 -13.62
CA ARG A 143 -14.96 -1.59 -13.24
C ARG A 143 -13.85 -2.52 -12.76
N PHE A 144 -14.08 -3.15 -11.61
CA PHE A 144 -13.21 -4.17 -11.03
C PHE A 144 -13.95 -5.51 -11.02
N GLY A 145 -13.36 -6.54 -11.61
CA GLY A 145 -13.95 -7.87 -11.73
C GLY A 145 -14.92 -8.01 -12.92
N GLN A 146 -15.15 -9.25 -13.33
CA GLN A 146 -16.23 -9.64 -14.25
C GLN A 146 -17.40 -10.26 -13.47
N THR A 147 -18.58 -10.29 -14.08
CA THR A 147 -19.79 -10.88 -13.47
C THR A 147 -19.64 -12.36 -13.13
N ASP A 148 -18.67 -13.07 -13.76
CA ASP A 148 -18.36 -14.49 -13.54
C ASP A 148 -17.19 -14.74 -12.55
N ASP A 149 -16.60 -13.70 -11.95
CA ASP A 149 -15.49 -13.84 -10.99
C ASP A 149 -16.02 -14.10 -9.56
N GLU A 150 -15.23 -14.72 -8.67
CA GLU A 150 -15.65 -15.01 -7.28
C GLU A 150 -16.02 -13.74 -6.49
N ALA A 151 -15.50 -12.58 -6.92
CA ALA A 151 -15.87 -11.27 -6.39
C ALA A 151 -16.87 -10.59 -7.32
N ALA A 152 -18.01 -10.15 -6.75
CA ALA A 152 -19.01 -9.40 -7.49
C ALA A 152 -18.40 -8.17 -8.19
N ALA A 153 -18.61 -8.07 -9.51
CA ALA A 153 -18.11 -6.95 -10.29
C ALA A 153 -18.58 -5.62 -9.70
N THR A 154 -17.65 -4.70 -9.50
CA THR A 154 -17.92 -3.40 -8.88
C THR A 154 -17.45 -2.28 -9.78
N THR A 155 -18.34 -1.33 -10.06
CA THR A 155 -18.01 -0.11 -10.79
C THR A 155 -17.94 1.07 -9.84
N ILE A 156 -16.88 1.87 -10.00
CA ILE A 156 -16.64 3.11 -9.25
C ILE A 156 -16.66 4.27 -10.23
N ALA A 157 -17.38 5.33 -9.89
CA ALA A 157 -17.37 6.60 -10.60
C ALA A 157 -16.41 7.59 -9.91
N ILE A 158 -15.66 8.35 -10.70
CA ILE A 158 -14.69 9.33 -10.24
C ILE A 158 -14.91 10.62 -11.03
N HIS A 159 -15.25 11.71 -10.36
CA HIS A 159 -15.30 13.03 -10.97
C HIS A 159 -13.88 13.60 -11.07
N LEU A 160 -13.37 13.82 -12.28
CA LEU A 160 -11.95 14.15 -12.48
C LEU A 160 -11.57 15.57 -12.07
N ASP A 161 -12.52 16.53 -12.09
CA ASP A 161 -12.22 17.92 -11.70
C ASP A 161 -12.41 18.18 -10.20
N GLU A 162 -13.52 17.70 -9.63
CA GLU A 162 -13.86 17.93 -8.22
C GLU A 162 -13.37 16.83 -7.27
N GLY A 163 -13.10 15.62 -7.79
CA GLY A 163 -12.60 14.48 -7.01
C GLY A 163 -13.68 13.70 -6.24
N TRP A 164 -14.96 13.86 -6.58
CA TRP A 164 -16.03 13.03 -6.02
C TRP A 164 -15.93 11.58 -6.46
N VAL A 165 -16.16 10.66 -5.52
CA VAL A 165 -16.04 9.22 -5.74
C VAL A 165 -17.21 8.49 -5.09
N GLY A 166 -17.73 7.47 -5.77
CA GLY A 166 -18.76 6.57 -5.24
C GLY A 166 -19.31 5.62 -6.30
N PHE A 167 -20.46 4.99 -6.02
CA PHE A 167 -21.09 4.05 -6.94
C PHE A 167 -21.91 4.75 -8.04
N PRO A 168 -21.82 4.34 -9.31
CA PRO A 168 -22.66 4.88 -10.38
C PRO A 168 -24.15 4.66 -10.09
N GLY A 169 -24.97 5.69 -10.25
CA GLY A 169 -26.39 5.66 -9.89
C GLY A 169 -26.69 5.59 -8.38
N GLY A 170 -25.65 5.53 -7.55
CA GLY A 170 -25.74 5.57 -6.10
C GLY A 170 -26.04 6.96 -5.56
N GLY A 171 -26.44 7.00 -4.28
CA GLY A 171 -26.76 8.24 -3.57
C GLY A 171 -25.65 8.74 -2.65
N GLN A 172 -24.56 7.99 -2.44
CA GLN A 172 -23.48 8.37 -1.53
C GLN A 172 -22.20 8.66 -2.31
N ALA A 173 -21.56 9.78 -1.98
CA ALA A 173 -20.25 10.12 -2.50
C ALA A 173 -19.35 10.69 -1.41
N VAL A 174 -18.05 10.57 -1.62
CA VAL A 174 -17.02 11.19 -0.80
C VAL A 174 -15.97 11.81 -1.70
N ARG A 175 -15.41 12.94 -1.28
CA ARG A 175 -14.37 13.63 -2.05
C ARG A 175 -12.99 13.04 -1.76
N LEU A 176 -12.18 12.89 -2.80
CA LEU A 176 -10.75 12.64 -2.67
C LEU A 176 -10.05 13.87 -2.12
N THR A 177 -8.95 13.66 -1.40
CA THR A 177 -8.10 14.78 -0.97
C THR A 177 -7.42 15.45 -2.17
N ASP A 178 -7.14 16.75 -2.03
CA ASP A 178 -6.47 17.55 -3.06
C ASP A 178 -5.12 16.98 -3.52
N SER A 179 -4.45 16.21 -2.64
CA SER A 179 -3.17 15.56 -2.93
C SER A 179 -3.28 14.32 -3.82
N VAL A 180 -4.44 13.66 -3.82
CA VAL A 180 -4.68 12.36 -4.47
C VAL A 180 -5.30 12.53 -5.85
N LEU A 181 -6.27 13.44 -5.98
CA LEU A 181 -6.97 13.72 -7.24
C LEU A 181 -6.04 13.89 -8.47
N PRO A 182 -5.02 14.77 -8.45
CA PRO A 182 -4.15 14.96 -9.61
C PRO A 182 -3.36 13.70 -9.98
N ARG A 183 -3.05 12.84 -9.00
CA ARG A 183 -2.34 11.58 -9.22
C ARG A 183 -3.23 10.54 -9.87
N ILE A 184 -4.51 10.49 -9.51
CA ILE A 184 -5.50 9.62 -10.17
C ILE A 184 -5.71 10.08 -11.61
N ALA A 185 -5.98 11.37 -11.82
CA ALA A 185 -6.21 11.92 -13.16
C ALA A 185 -5.01 11.66 -14.08
N TYR A 186 -3.79 11.89 -13.62
CA TYR A 186 -2.57 11.58 -14.36
C TYR A 186 -2.43 10.08 -14.68
N ARG A 187 -2.73 9.19 -13.73
CA ARG A 187 -2.64 7.74 -13.96
C ARG A 187 -3.69 7.24 -14.95
N LEU A 188 -4.92 7.73 -14.87
CA LEU A 188 -5.96 7.40 -15.84
C LEU A 188 -5.56 7.83 -17.25
N ARG A 189 -4.92 9.00 -17.41
CA ARG A 189 -4.32 9.43 -18.68
C ARG A 189 -3.23 8.48 -19.16
N LEU A 190 -2.32 8.08 -18.27
CA LEU A 190 -1.25 7.14 -18.61
C LEU A 190 -1.83 5.78 -19.04
N PHE A 191 -2.85 5.31 -18.34
CA PHE A 191 -3.52 4.04 -18.65
C PHE A 191 -4.20 4.09 -20.02
N ALA A 192 -4.90 5.20 -20.30
CA ALA A 192 -5.47 5.46 -21.61
C ALA A 192 -4.41 5.42 -22.73
N LYS A 193 -3.27 6.08 -22.51
CA LYS A 193 -2.17 6.14 -23.48
C LYS A 193 -1.47 4.79 -23.68
N VAL A 194 -1.24 4.03 -22.63
CA VAL A 194 -0.59 2.71 -22.79
C VAL A 194 -1.52 1.75 -23.52
N ALA A 195 -2.81 1.75 -23.16
CA ALA A 195 -3.82 0.98 -23.88
C ALA A 195 -3.88 1.38 -25.35
N SER A 196 -3.61 2.66 -25.67
CA SER A 196 -3.59 3.12 -27.05
C SER A 196 -2.47 2.49 -27.88
N GLU A 197 -1.25 2.51 -27.36
CA GLU A 197 -0.06 1.98 -28.03
C GLU A 197 -0.09 0.45 -28.18
N SER A 198 -0.67 -0.27 -27.21
CA SER A 198 -0.79 -1.73 -27.26
C SER A 198 -1.73 -2.23 -28.35
N VAL A 199 -2.83 -1.52 -28.61
CA VAL A 199 -3.78 -1.89 -29.66
C VAL A 199 -3.22 -1.58 -31.06
N GLU A 200 -2.46 -0.50 -31.21
CA GLU A 200 -1.81 -0.16 -32.48
C GLU A 200 -0.72 -1.17 -32.86
N SER A 201 0.02 -1.69 -31.88
CA SER A 201 1.05 -2.73 -32.10
C SER A 201 0.47 -4.11 -32.44
N ALA A 202 -0.83 -4.33 -32.22
CA ALA A 202 -1.51 -5.60 -32.47
C ALA A 202 -2.22 -5.66 -33.85
N LYS A 203 -2.24 -4.55 -34.60
CA LYS A 203 -2.73 -4.47 -35.99
C LYS A 203 -1.60 -4.62 -36.99
#